data_AF-A0A7W5FNE5-F1
#
_entry.id   AF-A0A7W5FNE5-F1
#
_cell.length_a   1.000
_cell.length_b   1.000
_cell.length_c   1.000
_cell.angle_alpha   90.00
_cell.angle_beta   90.00
_cell.angle_gamma   90.00
#
_symmetry.space_group_name_H-M   'P 1'
#
loop_
_entity.id
_entity.type
_entity.pdbx_description
1 polymer ?
#
loop_
_entity_poly.entity_id
_entity_poly.type
_entity_poly.pdbx_seq_one_letter_code
_entity_poly.pdbx_strand_id
1 'polypeptide(L)'
;MMVRNIWNPTHNEIRTWAYTGTSLPHPHWAITLIDFNNLPVLIELAGDEQCFNQSFFEKCLYTFTGLIMEKHNLHELARLETTLEELSTYKQPKAIKEWVEFSQVILGKEDMSDPVWEMDWTARQVRESLMESEA
;
A
#
# COMPACT_ATOMS: atom_id res chain seq x y z
N MET A 1 9.99 -21.63 -9.44
CA MET A 1 8.69 -22.05 -10.00
C MET A 1 8.14 -20.88 -10.82
N MET A 2 7.58 -21.13 -12.01
CA MET A 2 7.13 -20.08 -12.92
C MET A 2 5.64 -19.77 -12.67
N VAL A 3 5.29 -18.48 -12.60
CA VAL A 3 3.89 -18.02 -12.54
C VAL A 3 3.18 -18.48 -13.81
N ARG A 4 2.10 -19.25 -13.69
CA ARG A 4 1.44 -19.88 -14.85
C ARG A 4 0.62 -18.88 -15.65
N ASN A 5 -0.07 -17.97 -14.97
CA ASN A 5 -0.83 -16.88 -15.58
C ASN A 5 -0.43 -15.55 -14.93
N ILE A 6 0.37 -14.76 -15.66
CA ILE A 6 0.84 -13.46 -15.17
C ILE A 6 -0.30 -12.45 -14.96
N TRP A 7 -1.46 -12.63 -15.58
CA TRP A 7 -2.60 -11.72 -15.48
C TRP A 7 -3.60 -12.12 -14.40
N ASN A 8 -3.48 -13.33 -13.87
CA ASN A 8 -4.32 -13.84 -12.78
C ASN A 8 -3.54 -14.86 -11.96
N PRO A 9 -2.47 -14.44 -11.26
CA PRO A 9 -1.68 -15.35 -10.42
C PRO A 9 -2.48 -15.74 -9.19
N THR A 10 -2.38 -17.00 -8.80
CA THR A 10 -2.95 -17.45 -7.52
C THR A 10 -2.14 -16.88 -6.35
N HIS A 11 -2.75 -16.74 -5.17
CA HIS A 11 -2.03 -16.32 -3.97
C HIS A 11 -0.80 -17.20 -3.66
N ASN A 12 -0.88 -18.50 -3.96
CA ASN A 12 0.25 -19.41 -3.80
C ASN A 12 1.40 -19.10 -4.76
N GLU A 13 1.10 -18.74 -6.02
CA GLU A 13 2.12 -18.31 -6.98
C GLU A 13 2.76 -16.99 -6.57
N ILE A 14 1.98 -16.04 -6.06
CA ILE A 14 2.48 -14.76 -5.53
C ILE A 14 3.45 -15.02 -4.38
N ARG A 15 3.03 -15.80 -3.36
CA ARG A 15 3.90 -16.18 -2.23
C ARG A 15 5.14 -16.91 -2.70
N THR A 16 4.99 -17.89 -3.59
CA THR A 16 6.13 -18.65 -4.10
C THR A 16 7.16 -17.72 -4.74
N TRP A 17 6.72 -16.77 -5.58
CA TRP A 17 7.62 -15.80 -6.20
C TRP A 17 8.26 -14.85 -5.19
N ALA A 18 7.51 -14.42 -4.16
CA ALA A 18 7.95 -13.45 -3.16
C ALA A 18 9.29 -13.83 -2.50
N TYR A 19 9.52 -15.14 -2.28
CA TYR A 19 10.73 -15.69 -1.67
C TYR A 19 11.75 -16.25 -2.68
N THR A 20 11.62 -15.95 -3.98
CA THR A 20 12.62 -16.40 -4.98
C THR A 20 13.79 -15.44 -5.11
N GLY A 21 13.61 -14.15 -4.80
CA GLY A 21 14.59 -13.10 -5.08
C GLY A 21 14.86 -12.91 -6.58
N THR A 22 13.97 -13.42 -7.44
CA THR A 22 14.10 -13.31 -8.90
C THR A 22 13.45 -12.03 -9.42
N SER A 23 13.78 -11.68 -10.67
CA SER A 23 13.16 -10.56 -11.38
C SER A 23 11.63 -10.68 -11.46
N LEU A 24 10.97 -9.56 -11.72
CA LEU A 24 9.53 -9.53 -11.94
C LEU A 24 9.11 -10.54 -13.04
N PRO A 25 8.02 -11.29 -12.86
CA PRO A 25 7.48 -12.18 -13.89
C PRO A 25 7.07 -11.42 -15.16
N HIS A 26 6.67 -10.16 -15.02
CA HIS A 26 6.29 -9.27 -16.13
C HIS A 26 6.42 -7.79 -15.71
N PRO A 27 6.75 -6.84 -16.61
CA PRO A 27 6.88 -5.42 -16.27
C PRO A 27 5.61 -4.81 -15.66
N HIS A 28 4.44 -5.23 -16.13
CA HIS A 28 3.14 -4.74 -15.64
C HIS A 28 2.53 -5.61 -14.53
N TRP A 29 3.30 -6.52 -13.93
CA TRP A 29 2.75 -7.49 -12.99
C TRP A 29 2.15 -6.83 -11.75
N ALA A 30 2.73 -5.72 -11.27
CA ALA A 30 2.17 -4.95 -10.16
C ALA A 30 0.69 -4.58 -10.39
N ILE A 31 0.34 -4.12 -11.60
CA ILE A 31 -1.04 -3.73 -11.95
C ILE A 31 -2.02 -4.91 -11.78
N THR A 32 -1.56 -6.14 -12.05
CA THR A 32 -2.39 -7.34 -11.90
C THR A 32 -2.62 -7.74 -10.44
N LEU A 33 -1.74 -7.30 -9.55
CA LEU A 33 -1.78 -7.65 -8.13
C LEU A 33 -2.54 -6.61 -7.29
N ILE A 34 -2.60 -5.36 -7.75
CA ILE A 34 -3.21 -4.24 -7.02
C ILE A 34 -4.74 -4.33 -7.15
N ASP A 35 -5.31 -5.26 -6.40
CA ASP A 35 -6.74 -5.54 -6.30
C ASP A 35 -7.11 -6.00 -4.88
N PHE A 36 -8.35 -5.75 -4.49
CA PHE A 36 -8.83 -6.10 -3.15
C PHE A 36 -8.78 -7.61 -2.85
N ASN A 37 -8.91 -8.49 -3.85
CA ASN A 37 -8.80 -9.93 -3.62
C ASN A 37 -7.38 -10.34 -3.22
N ASN A 38 -6.38 -9.62 -3.73
CA ASN A 38 -4.97 -9.84 -3.43
C ASN A 38 -4.50 -9.02 -2.22
N LEU A 39 -5.25 -8.00 -1.78
CA LEU A 39 -4.86 -7.13 -0.66
C LEU A 39 -4.37 -7.90 0.58
N PRO A 40 -5.02 -9.00 1.03
CA PRO A 40 -4.51 -9.79 2.16
C PRO A 40 -3.10 -10.35 1.93
N VAL A 41 -2.80 -10.84 0.72
CA VAL A 41 -1.46 -11.38 0.41
C VAL A 41 -0.42 -10.27 0.23
N LEU A 42 -0.84 -9.09 -0.24
CA LEU A 42 0.04 -7.92 -0.31
C LEU A 42 0.44 -7.45 1.10
N ILE A 43 -0.51 -7.38 2.03
CA ILE A 43 -0.26 -7.02 3.44
C ILE A 43 0.64 -8.06 4.09
N GLU A 44 0.34 -9.35 3.93
CA GLU A 44 1.17 -10.45 4.44
C GLU A 44 2.64 -10.31 4.03
N LEU A 45 2.89 -10.13 2.72
CA LEU A 45 4.23 -10.16 2.16
C LEU A 45 5.00 -8.84 2.31
N ALA A 46 4.31 -7.71 2.41
CA ALA A 46 4.95 -6.43 2.76
C ALA A 46 5.34 -6.40 4.25
N GLY A 47 4.60 -7.11 5.11
CA GLY A 47 4.88 -7.19 6.54
C GLY A 47 5.94 -8.22 6.94
N ASP A 48 6.37 -9.10 6.02
CA ASP A 48 7.31 -10.17 6.31
C ASP A 48 8.76 -9.77 5.99
N GLU A 49 9.58 -9.65 7.04
CA GLU A 49 11.02 -9.35 6.94
C GLU A 49 11.84 -10.45 6.24
N GLN A 50 11.29 -11.67 6.11
CA GLN A 50 11.94 -12.77 5.38
C GLN A 50 11.60 -12.75 3.88
N CYS A 51 10.67 -11.90 3.45
CA CYS A 51 10.27 -11.78 2.05
C CYS A 51 11.38 -11.10 1.23
N PHE A 52 12.01 -11.83 0.32
CA PHE A 52 13.10 -11.28 -0.51
C PHE A 52 12.63 -10.11 -1.40
N ASN A 53 11.36 -10.10 -1.77
CA ASN A 53 10.74 -9.06 -2.57
C ASN A 53 9.82 -8.13 -1.74
N GLN A 54 10.04 -8.00 -0.42
CA GLN A 54 9.19 -7.20 0.49
C GLN A 54 8.89 -5.79 -0.06
N SER A 55 9.93 -5.05 -0.48
CA SER A 55 9.79 -3.68 -1.00
C SER A 55 8.90 -3.56 -2.25
N PHE A 56 8.74 -4.63 -3.03
CA PHE A 56 7.80 -4.64 -4.14
C PHE A 56 6.35 -4.63 -3.64
N PHE A 57 6.04 -5.43 -2.61
CA PHE A 57 4.70 -5.49 -2.03
C PHE A 57 4.35 -4.22 -1.28
N GLU A 58 5.31 -3.61 -0.58
CA GLU A 58 5.13 -2.28 0.02
C GLU A 58 4.70 -1.25 -1.03
N LYS A 59 5.42 -1.16 -2.16
CA LYS A 59 5.06 -0.25 -3.26
C LYS A 59 3.68 -0.56 -3.84
N CYS A 60 3.29 -1.83 -3.90
CA CYS A 60 1.94 -2.20 -4.33
C CYS A 60 0.88 -1.66 -3.36
N LEU A 61 1.11 -1.71 -2.05
CA LEU A 61 0.20 -1.16 -1.03
C LEU A 61 0.05 0.36 -1.16
N TYR A 62 1.15 1.11 -1.27
CA TYR A 62 1.09 2.56 -1.48
C TYR A 62 0.36 2.92 -2.79
N THR A 63 0.63 2.18 -3.86
CA THR A 63 -0.05 2.36 -5.15
C THR A 63 -1.54 2.02 -5.06
N PHE A 64 -1.89 0.98 -4.29
CA PHE A 64 -3.28 0.59 -4.04
C PHE A 64 -4.08 1.75 -3.46
N THR A 65 -3.58 2.37 -2.38
CA THR A 65 -4.20 3.56 -1.77
C THR A 65 -4.40 4.69 -2.77
N GLY A 66 -3.37 5.02 -3.56
CA GLY A 66 -3.46 6.06 -4.59
C GLY A 66 -4.54 5.77 -5.64
N LEU A 67 -4.64 4.53 -6.12
CA LEU A 67 -5.67 4.14 -7.09
C LEU A 67 -7.09 4.20 -6.51
N ILE A 68 -7.28 3.83 -5.25
CA ILE A 68 -8.59 3.94 -4.60
C ILE A 68 -9.03 5.42 -4.54
N MET A 69 -8.10 6.32 -4.21
CA MET A 69 -8.38 7.77 -4.20
C MET A 69 -8.73 8.32 -5.57
N GLU A 70 -7.99 7.93 -6.61
CA GLU A 70 -8.21 8.39 -7.99
C GLU A 70 -9.58 7.94 -8.55
N LYS A 71 -10.02 6.73 -8.20
CA LYS A 71 -11.29 6.18 -8.70
C LYS A 71 -12.54 6.88 -8.14
N HIS A 72 -12.41 7.60 -7.03
CA HIS A 72 -13.54 8.21 -6.30
C HIS A 72 -14.71 7.24 -6.05
N ASN A 73 -14.42 5.95 -5.85
CA ASN A 73 -15.44 4.93 -5.60
C ASN A 73 -15.68 4.78 -4.09
N LEU A 74 -16.82 5.28 -3.61
CA LEU A 74 -17.17 5.29 -2.18
C LEU A 74 -17.18 3.89 -1.54
N HIS A 75 -17.55 2.85 -2.28
CA HIS A 75 -17.56 1.49 -1.74
C HIS A 75 -16.12 0.95 -1.57
N GLU A 76 -15.24 1.22 -2.53
CA GLU A 76 -13.83 0.85 -2.42
C GLU A 76 -13.12 1.66 -1.32
N LEU A 77 -13.43 2.96 -1.19
CA LEU A 77 -12.95 3.80 -0.10
C LEU A 77 -13.34 3.24 1.27
N ALA A 78 -14.63 3.01 1.51
CA ALA A 78 -15.12 2.48 2.77
C ALA A 78 -14.50 1.11 3.11
N ARG A 79 -14.29 0.25 2.09
CA ARG A 79 -13.64 -1.05 2.28
C ARG A 79 -12.16 -0.89 2.68
N LEU A 80 -11.45 0.07 2.09
CA LEU A 80 -10.07 0.37 2.49
C LEU A 80 -10.05 0.91 3.93
N GLU A 81 -10.91 1.86 4.28
CA GLU A 81 -11.02 2.41 5.64
C GLU A 81 -11.23 1.32 6.68
N THR A 82 -12.20 0.41 6.48
CA THR A 82 -12.44 -0.72 7.39
C THR A 82 -11.18 -1.60 7.54
N THR A 83 -10.49 -1.87 6.43
CA THR A 83 -9.24 -2.67 6.46
C THR A 83 -8.17 -1.98 7.31
N LEU A 84 -8.01 -0.67 7.17
CA LEU A 84 -7.02 0.11 7.92
C LEU A 84 -7.35 0.17 9.41
N GLU A 85 -8.62 0.30 9.77
CA GLU A 85 -9.09 0.25 11.17
C GLU A 85 -8.81 -1.10 11.82
N GLU A 86 -9.11 -2.20 11.12
CA GLU A 86 -8.81 -3.56 11.58
C GLU A 86 -7.32 -3.75 11.82
N LEU A 87 -6.46 -3.30 10.89
CA LEU A 87 -5.02 -3.41 11.03
C LEU A 87 -4.47 -2.55 12.17
N SER A 88 -5.07 -1.39 12.43
CA SER A 88 -4.68 -0.48 13.53
C SER A 88 -4.95 -1.07 14.91
N THR A 89 -5.80 -2.09 15.01
CA THR A 89 -6.18 -2.73 16.28
C THR A 89 -5.04 -3.57 16.87
N TYR A 90 -4.11 -4.04 16.03
CA TYR A 90 -3.06 -4.96 16.43
C TYR A 90 -1.66 -4.39 16.18
N LYS A 91 -0.66 -4.95 16.86
CA LYS A 91 0.74 -4.61 16.58
C LYS A 91 1.10 -5.13 15.19
N GLN A 92 1.40 -4.22 14.28
CA GLN A 92 1.81 -4.53 12.92
C GLN A 92 3.33 -4.45 12.73
N PRO A 93 3.88 -5.14 11.72
CA PRO A 93 5.21 -4.87 11.20
C PRO A 93 5.36 -3.40 10.79
N LYS A 94 6.59 -2.88 10.86
CA LYS A 94 6.88 -1.46 10.59
C LYS A 94 6.32 -1.00 9.23
N ALA A 95 6.56 -1.76 8.16
CA ALA A 95 6.11 -1.42 6.82
C ALA A 95 4.57 -1.30 6.71
N ILE A 96 3.84 -2.17 7.39
CA ILE A 96 2.37 -2.14 7.40
C ILE A 96 1.87 -0.95 8.21
N LYS A 97 2.51 -0.66 9.35
CA LYS A 97 2.19 0.52 10.14
C LYS A 97 2.38 1.81 9.33
N GLU A 98 3.51 1.96 8.64
CA GLU A 98 3.79 3.13 7.81
C GLU A 98 2.79 3.28 6.66
N TRP A 99 2.41 2.17 6.00
CA TRP A 99 1.37 2.20 4.98
C TRP A 99 -0.01 2.57 5.53
N VAL A 100 -0.37 2.09 6.73
CA VAL A 100 -1.65 2.43 7.37
C VAL A 100 -1.70 3.93 7.70
N GLU A 101 -0.66 4.46 8.32
CA GLU A 101 -0.55 5.89 8.66
C GLU A 101 -0.62 6.76 7.39
N PHE A 102 0.14 6.39 6.35
CA PHE A 102 0.09 7.06 5.06
C PHE A 102 -1.33 7.07 4.47
N SER A 103 -2.00 5.91 4.50
CA SER A 103 -3.31 5.76 3.87
C SER A 103 -4.38 6.55 4.61
N GLN A 104 -4.36 6.55 5.94
CA GLN A 104 -5.27 7.36 6.77
C GLN A 104 -5.07 8.87 6.52
N VAL A 105 -3.81 9.32 6.40
CA VAL A 105 -3.50 10.73 6.11
C VAL A 105 -4.05 11.16 4.75
N ILE A 106 -4.00 10.29 3.74
CA ILE A 106 -4.52 10.60 2.40
C ILE A 106 -6.05 10.57 2.39
N LEU A 107 -6.67 9.58 3.03
CA LEU A 107 -8.13 9.44 3.08
C LEU A 107 -8.79 10.58 3.87
N GLY A 108 -8.13 11.07 4.93
CA GLY A 108 -8.64 12.16 5.77
C GLY A 108 -8.51 13.56 5.15
N LYS A 109 -7.92 13.72 3.95
CA LYS A 109 -7.84 15.02 3.27
C LYS A 109 -9.10 15.25 2.42
N GLU A 110 -10.01 16.07 2.94
CA GLU A 110 -11.25 16.49 2.27
C GLU A 110 -11.03 17.29 0.96
N ASP A 111 -9.82 17.80 0.70
CA ASP A 111 -9.52 18.62 -0.48
C ASP A 111 -8.18 18.22 -1.12
N MET A 112 -8.24 17.22 -2.01
CA MET A 112 -7.11 16.84 -2.87
C MET A 112 -7.20 17.62 -4.20
N SER A 113 -6.98 18.93 -4.14
CA SER A 113 -6.80 19.74 -5.37
C SER A 113 -5.44 19.47 -6.04
N ASP A 114 -4.44 19.02 -5.27
CA ASP A 114 -3.13 18.64 -5.78
C ASP A 114 -3.01 17.11 -5.94
N PRO A 115 -2.42 16.61 -7.04
CA PRO A 115 -2.20 15.19 -7.21
C PRO A 115 -1.23 14.61 -6.16
N VAL A 116 -1.51 13.37 -5.70
CA VAL A 116 -0.75 12.65 -4.66
C VAL A 116 0.77 12.61 -4.94
N TRP A 117 1.19 12.62 -6.21
CA TRP A 117 2.59 12.56 -6.63
C TRP A 117 3.33 13.90 -6.61
N GLU A 118 2.64 15.03 -6.38
CA GLU A 118 3.24 16.37 -6.26
C GLU A 118 3.44 16.81 -4.81
N MET A 119 3.03 15.98 -3.84
CA MET A 119 3.16 16.30 -2.42
C MET A 119 4.59 16.08 -1.92
N ASP A 120 5.27 17.16 -1.51
CA ASP A 120 6.52 17.07 -0.73
C ASP A 120 6.21 16.77 0.73
N TRP A 121 6.33 15.50 1.09
CA TRP A 121 5.98 14.96 2.40
C TRP A 121 6.93 15.37 3.52
N THR A 122 8.12 15.88 3.21
CA THR A 122 9.12 16.30 4.22
C THR A 122 8.93 17.75 4.67
N ALA A 123 8.41 18.61 3.80
CA ALA A 123 8.30 20.04 4.07
C ALA A 123 7.15 20.42 5.02
N ARG A 124 6.14 19.56 5.19
CA ARG A 124 4.92 19.91 5.95
C ARG A 124 4.97 19.54 7.44
N GLN A 125 5.65 18.45 7.80
CA GLN A 125 5.88 18.10 9.22
C GLN A 125 6.65 19.21 9.95
N VAL A 126 7.61 19.85 9.29
CA VAL A 126 8.36 20.99 9.86
C VAL A 126 7.46 22.20 10.10
N ARG A 127 6.45 22.43 9.25
CA ARG A 127 5.58 23.59 9.33
C ARG A 127 4.52 23.48 10.43
N GLU A 128 4.00 22.27 10.67
CA GLU A 128 3.04 22.01 11.75
C GLU A 128 3.73 22.02 13.13
N SER A 129 4.94 21.45 13.25
CA SER A 129 5.73 21.54 14.49
C SER A 129 6.16 22.97 14.86
N LEU A 130 6.34 23.85 13.87
CA LEU A 130 6.65 25.28 14.13
C LEU A 130 5.42 26.03 14.64
N MET A 131 4.22 25.75 14.14
CA MET A 131 3.00 26.43 14.59
C MET A 131 2.52 25.98 15.99
N GLU A 132 2.80 24.74 16.39
CA GLU A 132 2.51 24.27 17.75
C GLU A 132 3.53 24.76 18.80
N SER A 133 4.69 25.25 18.37
CA SER A 133 5.71 25.84 19.26
C SER A 133 5.51 27.34 19.53
N GLU A 134 4.56 27.97 18.84
CA GLU A 134 4.26 29.41 18.94
C GLU A 134 2.89 29.72 19.59
N ALA A 135 2.20 28.71 20.15
CA ALA A 135 0.94 28.84 20.90
C ALA A 135 1.13 28.55 22.40
#